data_AF-A0A2G2A2A7-F1
#
_entry.id   AF-A0A2G2A2A7-F1
#
_cell.length_a   1.000
_cell.length_b   1.000
_cell.length_c   1.000
_cell.angle_alpha   90.00
_cell.angle_beta   90.00
_cell.angle_gamma   90.00
#
_symmetry.space_group_name_H-M   'P 1'
#
loop_
_entity.id
_entity.type
_entity.pdbx_description
1 polymer ?
#
loop_
_entity_poly.entity_id
_entity_poly.type
_entity_poly.pdbx_seq_one_letter_code
_entity_poly.pdbx_strand_id
1 'polypeptide(L)' 'MPRSAQPVRGRGRVNPRIYLDHNATSPLRPCARAAMIAAMDCVGNPSSVHAEGRAAKAIVERARA' A
#
# COMPACT_ATOMS: atom_id res chain seq x y z
N MET A 1 45.20 1.79 23.84
CA MET A 1 44.72 3.21 23.87
C MET A 1 44.18 3.55 22.48
N PRO A 2 43.13 4.38 22.33
CA PRO A 2 41.71 3.99 22.43
C PRO A 2 40.87 4.44 21.20
N ARG A 3 39.65 3.90 21.04
CA ARG A 3 38.53 4.69 20.50
C ARG A 3 37.32 4.44 21.38
N SER A 4 37.11 5.35 22.31
CA SER A 4 35.90 5.52 23.11
C SER A 4 34.67 5.51 22.20
N ALA A 5 33.81 4.52 22.38
CA ALA A 5 32.49 4.45 21.78
C ALA A 5 31.72 5.73 22.12
N GLN A 6 31.39 6.51 21.10
CA GLN A 6 30.59 7.72 21.28
C GLN A 6 29.14 7.31 21.62
N PRO A 7 28.47 8.05 22.51
CA PRO A 7 27.10 7.74 22.91
C PRO A 7 26.15 8.05 21.75
N VAL A 8 25.33 7.05 21.37
CA VAL A 8 24.17 7.24 20.50
C VAL A 8 23.20 8.20 21.19
N ARG A 9 23.29 9.50 20.86
CA ARG A 9 22.34 10.51 21.32
C ARG A 9 20.96 10.22 20.75
N GLY A 10 20.13 9.57 21.54
CA GLY A 10 18.70 9.47 21.30
C GLY A 10 17.98 10.78 21.57
N ARG A 11 16.81 10.92 20.92
CA ARG A 11 15.76 11.94 21.07
C ARG A 11 15.92 13.21 20.22
N GLY A 12 15.76 13.05 18.91
CA GLY A 12 15.17 14.10 18.09
C GLY A 12 13.65 14.08 18.26
N ARG A 13 13.04 15.27 18.42
CA ARG A 13 11.58 15.44 18.27
C ARG A 13 11.13 14.73 16.99
N VAL A 14 10.02 14.00 17.03
CA VAL A 14 9.42 13.39 15.85
C VAL A 14 8.82 14.52 15.01
N ASN A 15 9.66 15.24 14.29
CA ASN A 15 9.18 16.15 13.27
C ASN A 15 8.61 15.25 12.16
N PRO A 16 7.33 15.35 11.80
CA PRO A 16 6.75 14.47 10.79
C PRO A 16 7.61 14.57 9.53
N ARG A 17 8.09 13.43 9.04
CA ARG A 17 8.88 13.39 7.80
C ARG A 17 7.99 13.94 6.69
N ILE A 18 8.42 15.06 6.10
CA ILE A 18 7.75 15.62 4.94
C ILE A 18 8.19 14.78 3.72
N TYR A 19 7.24 14.08 3.12
CA TYR A 19 7.48 13.25 1.94
C TYR A 19 7.27 14.10 0.69
N LEU A 20 8.35 14.39 -0.04
CA LEU A 20 8.34 15.24 -1.23
C LEU A 20 8.63 14.47 -2.53
N ASP A 21 8.74 13.14 -2.47
CA ASP A 21 9.05 12.28 -3.61
C ASP A 21 7.82 11.56 -4.15
N HIS A 22 6.75 12.32 -4.42
CA HIS A 22 5.52 11.77 -4.99
C HIS A 22 5.68 11.24 -6.43
N ASN A 23 6.79 11.58 -7.09
CA ASN A 23 7.12 11.10 -8.43
C ASN A 23 7.56 9.62 -8.42
N ALA A 24 8.30 9.18 -7.39
CA ALA A 24 8.69 7.77 -7.27
C ALA A 24 7.50 6.89 -6.85
N THR A 25 6.77 7.30 -5.82
CA THR A 25 5.56 6.61 -5.35
C THR A 25 4.75 7.54 -4.44
N SER A 26 3.58 7.09 -3.97
CA SER A 26 2.78 7.86 -3.02
C SER A 26 2.30 6.96 -1.88
N PRO A 27 2.21 7.48 -0.64
CA PRO A 27 1.63 6.73 0.46
C PRO A 27 0.23 6.21 0.11
N LEU A 28 0.01 4.91 0.34
CA LEU A 28 -1.25 4.27 0.03
C LEU A 28 -2.36 4.87 0.90
N ARG A 29 -3.43 5.37 0.26
CA ARG A 29 -4.62 5.87 0.97
C ARG A 29 -5.29 4.73 1.74
N PRO A 30 -5.80 4.97 2.97
CA PRO A 30 -6.46 3.92 3.76
C PRO A 30 -7.63 3.24 3.04
N CYS A 31 -8.43 4.02 2.29
CA CYS A 31 -9.54 3.47 1.49
C CYS A 31 -9.05 2.53 0.37
N ALA A 32 -7.95 2.88 -0.29
CA ALA A 32 -7.35 2.04 -1.33
C ALA A 32 -6.80 0.73 -0.75
N ARG A 33 -6.18 0.79 0.44
CA ARG A 33 -5.77 -0.42 1.17
C ARG A 33 -6.96 -1.33 1.49
N ALA A 34 -8.04 -0.77 2.04
CA ALA A 34 -9.23 -1.54 2.40
C ALA A 34 -9.88 -2.20 1.17
N ALA A 35 -10.02 -1.45 0.07
CA ALA A 35 -10.56 -1.98 -1.18
C ALA A 35 -9.68 -3.10 -1.76
N MET A 36 -8.36 -2.97 -1.69
CA MET A 36 -7.44 -3.99 -2.16
C MET A 36 -7.53 -5.27 -1.31
N ILE A 37 -7.59 -5.15 0.02
CA ILE A 37 -7.75 -6.31 0.91
C ILE A 37 -9.07 -7.03 0.61
N ALA A 38 -10.18 -6.29 0.49
CA ALA A 38 -11.47 -6.88 0.15
C ALA A 38 -11.46 -7.56 -1.24
N ALA A 39 -10.70 -7.02 -2.20
CA ALA A 39 -10.54 -7.64 -3.50
C ALA A 39 -9.72 -8.94 -3.45
N MET A 40 -8.78 -9.08 -2.50
CA MET A 40 -7.99 -10.31 -2.31
C MET A 40 -8.84 -11.50 -1.84
N ASP A 41 -9.98 -11.25 -1.18
CA ASP A 41 -10.92 -12.30 -0.79
C ASP A 41 -11.78 -12.80 -1.97
N CYS A 42 -11.76 -12.10 -3.11
CA CYS A 42 -12.46 -12.52 -4.32
C CYS A 42 -11.61 -13.51 -5.13
N VAL A 43 -12.16 -14.68 -5.39
CA VAL A 43 -11.56 -15.69 -6.26
C VAL A 43 -12.12 -15.60 -7.68
N GLY A 44 -11.30 -15.99 -8.66
CA GLY A 44 -11.72 -16.09 -10.06
C GLY A 44 -10.85 -15.27 -11.00
N ASN A 45 -10.82 -15.70 -12.26
CA ASN A 45 -10.12 -14.98 -13.32
C ASN A 45 -11.10 -14.03 -14.02
N PRO A 46 -10.87 -12.70 -14.05
CA PRO A 46 -11.73 -11.73 -14.76
C PRO A 46 -11.96 -12.03 -16.24
N SER A 47 -11.12 -12.84 -16.89
CA SER A 47 -11.34 -13.27 -18.29
C SER A 47 -12.23 -14.52 -18.41
N SER A 48 -12.54 -15.20 -17.31
CA SER A 48 -13.43 -16.37 -17.30
C SER A 48 -14.89 -15.97 -17.45
N VAL A 49 -15.66 -16.78 -18.18
CA VAL A 49 -17.10 -16.58 -18.40
C VAL A 49 -17.96 -17.10 -17.25
N HIS A 50 -17.39 -17.88 -16.33
CA HIS A 50 -18.11 -18.46 -15.19
C HIS A 50 -18.45 -17.40 -14.12
N ALA A 51 -19.29 -17.76 -13.14
CA ALA A 51 -19.88 -16.80 -12.20
C ALA A 51 -18.82 -16.02 -11.41
N GLU A 52 -17.82 -16.72 -10.88
CA GLU A 52 -16.68 -16.17 -10.13
C GLU A 52 -15.83 -15.25 -11.01
N GLY A 53 -15.62 -15.63 -12.27
CA GLY A 53 -14.91 -14.79 -13.25
C GLY A 53 -15.63 -13.49 -13.56
N ARG A 54 -16.95 -13.53 -13.73
CA ARG A 54 -17.78 -12.32 -13.91
C ARG A 54 -17.79 -11.43 -12.68
N ALA A 55 -17.80 -12.00 -11.48
CA ALA A 55 -17.71 -11.25 -10.23
C ALA A 55 -16.35 -10.53 -10.11
N ALA A 56 -15.25 -11.22 -10.38
CA ALA A 56 -13.90 -10.62 -10.41
C ALA A 56 -13.79 -9.51 -11.46
N LYS A 57 -14.36 -9.72 -12.66
CA LYS A 57 -14.41 -8.68 -13.71
C LYS A 57 -15.18 -7.44 -13.25
N ALA A 58 -16.31 -7.60 -12.57
CA ALA A 58 -17.11 -6.48 -12.08
C ALA A 58 -16.34 -5.61 -11.06
N ILE A 59 -15.48 -6.21 -10.23
CA ILE A 59 -14.61 -5.46 -9.30
C ILE A 59 -13.61 -4.60 -10.08
N VAL A 60 -12.95 -5.16 -11.10
CA VAL A 60 -11.98 -4.43 -11.93
C VAL A 60 -12.65 -3.28 -12.69
N GLU A 61 -13.80 -3.52 -13.29
CA GLU A 61 -14.52 -2.48 -14.04
C GLU A 61 -15.02 -1.36 -13.11
N ARG A 62 -15.51 -1.68 -11.91
CA ARG A 62 -15.87 -0.66 -10.92
C ARG A 62 -14.68 0.18 -10.46
N ALA A 63 -13.48 -0.40 -10.38
CA ALA A 63 -12.28 0.33 -9.99
C ALA A 63 -11.75 1.28 -11.09
N ARG A 64 -12.15 1.06 -12.35
CA ARG A 64 -11.75 1.86 -13.52
C ARG A 64 -12.71 3.01 -13.83
N ALA A 65 -14.00 2.83 -13.51
CA ALA A 65 -15.05 3.83 -13.67
C ALA A 65 -14.86 5.01 -12.70
#